data_AF-A0A920D315-F1
#
_entry.id   AF-A0A920D315-F1
#
_cell.length_a   1.000
_cell.length_b   1.000
_cell.length_c   1.000
_cell.angle_alpha   90.00
_cell.angle_beta   90.00
_cell.angle_gamma   90.00
#
_symmetry.space_group_name_H-M   'P 1'
#
loop_
_entity.id
_entity.type
_entity.pdbx_description
1 polymer ?
#
loop_
_entity_poly.entity_id
_entity_poly.type
_entity_poly.pdbx_seq_one_letter_code
_entity_poly.pdbx_strand_id
1 'polypeptide(L)' 'MKVEYVHPAYTSQTCPKCSAKNKAQDRTYKCKCGFKKHRDLVGAMNIRYAPVIDGDSQSA' A
#
# COMPACT_ATOMS: atom_id res chain seq x y z
N MET A 1 1.67 -16.27 -17.42
CA MET A 1 1.56 -15.33 -16.29
C MET A 1 0.64 -14.20 -16.73
N LYS A 2 -0.39 -13.88 -15.93
CA LYS A 2 -1.30 -12.75 -16.19
C LYS A 2 -0.85 -11.58 -15.31
N VAL A 3 -0.75 -10.38 -15.88
CA VAL A 3 -0.41 -9.15 -15.14
C VAL A 3 -1.70 -8.36 -14.91
N GLU A 4 -1.90 -7.94 -13.67
CA GLU A 4 -3.03 -7.10 -13.27
C GLU A 4 -2.49 -5.78 -12.72
N TYR A 5 -3.09 -4.67 -13.14
CA TYR A 5 -2.70 -3.34 -12.68
C TYR A 5 -3.58 -2.94 -11.50
N VAL A 6 -2.98 -2.26 -10.52
CA VAL A 6 -3.67 -1.72 -9.34
C VAL A 6 -3.30 -0.26 -9.15
N HIS A 7 -4.17 0.50 -8.49
CA HIS A 7 -3.84 1.89 -8.13
C HIS A 7 -2.94 1.92 -6.88
N PRO A 8 -1.68 2.35 -6.97
CA PRO A 8 -0.71 2.20 -5.87
C PRO A 8 -0.86 3.24 -4.76
N ALA A 9 -1.77 4.22 -4.92
CA ALA A 9 -1.90 5.33 -3.99
C ALA A 9 -2.18 4.86 -2.56
N TYR A 10 -1.48 5.46 -1.61
CA TYR A 10 -1.61 5.22 -0.16
C TYR A 10 -1.27 3.79 0.32
N THR A 11 -0.87 2.87 -0.57
CA THR A 11 -0.51 1.49 -0.21
C THR A 11 0.64 1.43 0.79
N SER A 12 1.63 2.32 0.70
CA SER A 12 2.74 2.39 1.68
C SER A 12 2.39 3.13 2.98
N GLN A 13 1.18 3.69 3.08
CA GLN A 13 0.74 4.51 4.20
C GLN A 13 -0.33 3.83 5.06
N THR A 14 -1.08 2.87 4.49
CA THR A 14 -2.13 2.14 5.21
C THR A 14 -1.53 1.03 6.07
N CYS A 15 -1.87 0.99 7.37
CA CYS A 15 -1.42 -0.07 8.25
C CYS A 15 -2.10 -1.40 7.88
N PRO A 16 -1.37 -2.49 7.62
CA PRO A 16 -1.98 -3.79 7.33
C PRO A 16 -2.73 -4.40 8.52
N LYS A 17 -2.51 -3.88 9.74
CA LYS A 17 -3.08 -4.43 10.98
C LYS A 17 -4.35 -3.69 11.42
N CYS A 18 -4.36 -2.35 11.36
CA CYS A 18 -5.46 -1.54 11.88
C CYS A 18 -6.06 -0.58 10.85
N SER A 19 -5.61 -0.65 9.59
CA SER A 19 -6.07 0.21 8.49
C SER A 19 -5.85 1.71 8.67
N ALA A 20 -5.23 2.14 9.77
CA ALA A 20 -4.89 3.54 10.00
C ALA A 20 -3.87 4.01 8.96
N LYS A 21 -4.08 5.22 8.44
CA LYS A 21 -3.13 5.87 7.54
C LYS A 21 -2.04 6.55 8.34
N ASN A 22 -0.79 6.31 7.98
CA ASN A 22 0.37 7.01 8.50
C ASN A 22 1.38 7.28 7.38
N LYS A 23 1.87 8.51 7.30
CA LYS A 23 2.95 8.88 6.37
C LYS A 23 4.28 8.52 7.03
N ALA A 24 4.90 7.44 6.57
CA ALA A 24 6.26 7.10 6.99
C ALA A 24 7.23 8.19 6.52
N GLN A 25 7.98 8.78 7.44
CA GLN A 25 9.00 9.79 7.14
C GLN A 25 10.31 9.17 6.66
N ASP A 26 10.56 7.92 7.06
CA ASP A 26 11.77 7.16 6.77
C ASP A 26 11.43 5.84 6.02
N ARG A 27 12.41 4.94 5.94
CA ARG A 27 12.25 3.59 5.39
C ARG A 27 11.43 2.66 6.30
N THR A 28 11.14 3.06 7.53
CA THR A 28 10.46 2.23 8.54
C THR A 28 9.03 2.72 8.76
N TYR A 29 8.07 1.94 8.29
CA TYR A 29 6.68 2.16 8.67
C TYR A 29 6.49 1.82 10.16
N LYS A 30 5.97 2.78 10.94
CA LYS A 30 5.60 2.61 12.34
C LYS A 30 4.16 3.06 12.53
N CYS A 31 3.28 2.19 13.01
CA CYS A 31 1.89 2.56 13.31
C CYS A 31 1.70 2.75 14.82
N LYS A 32 0.73 3.59 15.19
CA LYS A 32 0.29 3.76 16.59
C LYS A 32 -0.25 2.46 17.20
N CYS A 33 -0.72 1.51 16.39
CA CYS A 33 -1.16 0.19 16.86
C CYS A 33 -0.01 -0.79 17.19
N GLY A 34 1.24 -0.32 17.16
CA GLY A 34 2.44 -1.12 17.42
C GLY A 34 2.99 -1.89 16.21
N PHE A 35 2.37 -1.81 15.03
CA PHE A 35 2.90 -2.45 13.83
C PHE A 35 4.15 -1.71 13.30
N LYS A 36 5.24 -2.44 13.08
CA LYS A 36 6.50 -1.88 12.56
C LYS A 36 7.10 -2.80 11.48
N LYS A 37 7.36 -2.26 10.29
CA LYS A 37 8.03 -2.98 9.19
C LYS A 37 8.66 -2.00 8.20
N HIS A 38 9.42 -2.50 7.24
CA HIS A 38 9.90 -1.66 6.14
C HIS A 38 8.73 -1.12 5.32
N ARG A 39 8.79 0.17 4.95
CA ARG A 39 7.73 0.88 4.22
C ARG A 39 7.38 0.20 2.89
N ASP A 40 8.38 -0.26 2.16
CA ASP A 40 8.15 -0.89 0.85
C ASP A 40 7.50 -2.27 0.99
N LEU A 41 7.76 -2.99 2.09
CA LEU A 41 7.05 -4.22 2.41
C LEU A 41 5.58 -3.96 2.74
N VAL A 42 5.27 -2.84 3.41
CA VAL A 42 3.88 -2.42 3.66
C VAL A 42 3.17 -2.10 2.34
N GLY A 43 3.83 -1.38 1.43
CA GLY A 43 3.32 -1.13 0.08
C GLY A 43 2.98 -2.42 -0.65
N ALA A 44 3.92 -3.36 -0.72
CA ALA A 44 3.72 -4.65 -1.37
C ALA A 44 2.59 -5.49 -0.73
N MET A 45 2.50 -5.50 0.60
CA MET A 45 1.41 -6.17 1.32
C MET A 45 0.04 -5.62 0.93
N ASN A 46 -0.07 -4.29 0.84
CA ASN A 46 -1.34 -3.66 0.51
C ASN A 46 -1.69 -3.75 -0.97
N ILE A 47 -0.70 -3.78 -1.88
CA ILE A 47 -0.89 -4.04 -3.31
C ILE A 47 -1.57 -5.39 -3.55
N ARG A 48 -1.21 -6.42 -2.78
CA ARG A 48 -1.82 -7.77 -2.88
C ARG A 48 -3.35 -7.74 -2.71
N TYR A 49 -3.87 -6.80 -1.95
CA TYR A 49 -5.29 -6.65 -1.65
C TYR A 49 -5.91 -5.41 -2.30
N ALA A 50 -5.16 -4.70 -3.14
CA ALA A 50 -5.66 -3.52 -3.83
C ALA A 50 -6.64 -3.96 -4.94
N PRO A 51 -7.76 -3.23 -5.12
CA PRO A 51 -8.64 -3.46 -6.26
C PRO A 51 -7.86 -3.32 -7.57
N VAL A 52 -8.06 -4.27 -8.48
CA VAL A 52 -7.56 -4.17 -9.85
C VAL A 52 -8.27 -3.01 -10.55
N ILE A 53 -7.52 -2.25 -11.33
CA ILE A 53 -8.13 -1.25 -12.22
C ILE A 53 -8.62 -2.01 -13.46
N ASP A 54 -9.93 -2.26 -13.54
CA ASP A 54 -10.55 -2.67 -14.78
C ASP A 54 -10.59 -1.43 -15.69
N GLY A 55 -9.90 -1.53 -16.82
CA GLY A 55 -9.48 -0.38 -17.62
C GLY A 55 -10.62 0.56 -18.00
N ASP A 56 -10.43 1.86 -17.71
CA ASP A 56 -10.89 2.95 -18.57
C ASP A 56 -10.36 4.35 -18.23
N SER A 57 -9.27 4.48 -17.46
CA SER A 57 -8.63 5.80 -17.26
C SER A 57 -7.18 5.67 -16.78
N GLN A 58 -6.27 5.39 -17.69
CA GLN A 58 -4.88 5.81 -17.55
C GLN A 58 -4.72 7.12 -18.33
N SER A 59 -4.93 8.26 -17.67
CA SER A 59 -4.31 9.50 -18.16
C SER A 59 -2.86 9.49 -17.73
N ALA A 60 -1.98 9.57 -18.73
CA ALA A 60 -0.53 9.64 -18.62
C ALA A 60 -0.06 10.89 -17.87
#